data_AF-A0A6L6C3V8-F1
#
_entry.id   AF-A0A6L6C3V8-F1
#
_cell.length_a   1.000
_cell.length_b   1.000
_cell.length_c   1.000
_cell.angle_alpha   90.00
_cell.angle_beta   90.00
_cell.angle_gamma   90.00
#
_symmetry.space_group_name_H-M   'P 1'
#
loop_
_entity.id
_entity.type
_entity.pdbx_description
1 polymer ?
#
loop_
_entity_poly.entity_id
_entity_poly.type
_entity_poly.pdbx_seq_one_letter_code
_entity_poly.pdbx_strand_id
1 'polypeptide(L)'
;MTTTATPHIVTLIDSLRDARRTTSPEVALDSAGIRATLADGIYALLGEAQPTTPYVIRPSSFRRDVVTSSYTPFGRMRGALITQLMRLIAIGFPINDLFTDAVAAWRASEGASELVEVFAGLDDDERARLATEVVAHGVVLQQRLGTPPSSWLPRTAVRSAIRLGGGGVILRDHIDLVIGSANGVGSGVALIDITTSTLDESMERALRFHAVVETLKSGLAPRFVATLSTATGQLWRFNVDNELLHRGVDEILSTLDALVAGR
;
A
#
# COMPACT_ATOMS: atom_id res chain seq x y z
N MET A 1 35.26 3.53 -29.91
CA MET A 1 34.32 2.65 -29.19
C MET A 1 33.47 3.53 -28.30
N THR A 2 32.27 3.85 -28.75
CA THR A 2 31.34 4.72 -28.02
C THR A 2 30.58 3.83 -27.05
N THR A 3 30.91 3.91 -25.76
CA THR A 3 30.16 3.23 -24.70
C THR A 3 28.75 3.81 -24.67
N THR A 4 27.78 3.08 -25.21
CA THR A 4 26.35 3.36 -25.03
C THR A 4 26.06 3.25 -23.55
N ALA A 5 25.95 4.39 -22.87
CA ALA A 5 25.52 4.42 -21.48
C ALA A 5 24.13 3.78 -21.39
N THR A 6 24.02 2.66 -20.69
CA THR A 6 22.72 2.06 -20.34
C THR A 6 21.88 3.15 -19.65
N PRO A 7 20.64 3.42 -20.10
CA PRO A 7 19.81 4.44 -19.48
C PRO A 7 19.62 4.11 -17.99
N HIS A 8 19.96 5.05 -17.12
CA HIS A 8 19.74 4.90 -15.68
C HIS A 8 18.24 4.82 -15.42
N ILE A 9 17.73 3.62 -15.11
CA ILE A 9 16.34 3.45 -14.69
C ILE A 9 16.20 4.12 -13.33
N VAL A 10 15.36 5.15 -13.22
CA VAL A 10 15.07 5.82 -11.94
C VAL A 10 14.25 4.86 -11.08
N THR A 11 14.82 4.46 -9.93
CA THR A 11 14.11 3.62 -8.96
C THR A 11 13.16 4.45 -8.09
N LEU A 12 12.25 3.78 -7.38
CA LEU A 12 11.40 4.40 -6.37
C LEU A 12 12.24 5.08 -5.29
N ILE A 13 13.27 4.39 -4.79
CA ILE A 13 14.18 4.96 -3.79
C ILE A 13 14.92 6.20 -4.30
N ASP A 14 15.32 6.23 -5.58
CA ASP A 14 15.93 7.43 -6.17
C ASP A 14 14.94 8.59 -6.25
N SER A 15 13.69 8.31 -6.64
CA SER A 15 12.63 9.32 -6.65
C SER A 15 12.36 9.89 -5.25
N LEU A 16 12.37 9.05 -4.21
CA LEU A 16 12.23 9.50 -2.82
C LEU A 16 13.44 10.32 -2.34
N ARG A 17 14.66 9.99 -2.80
CA ARG A 17 15.87 10.73 -2.45
C ARG A 17 15.83 12.15 -2.99
N ASP A 18 15.42 12.30 -4.26
CA ASP A 18 15.24 13.60 -4.89
C ASP A 18 14.14 14.40 -4.18
N ALA A 19 12.99 13.76 -3.94
CA ALA A 19 11.87 14.40 -3.29
C ALA A 19 12.11 14.79 -1.82
N ARG A 20 13.12 14.21 -1.14
CA ARG A 20 13.58 14.65 0.19
C ARG A 20 14.37 15.96 0.15
N ARG A 21 14.94 16.33 -1.00
CA ARG A 21 15.73 17.56 -1.17
C ARG A 21 14.89 18.78 -1.52
N THR A 22 13.65 18.57 -1.94
CA THR A 22 12.71 19.65 -2.27
C THR A 22 11.98 20.16 -1.02
N THR A 23 11.46 21.38 -1.04
CA THR A 23 10.61 21.88 0.05
C THR A 23 9.23 21.22 -0.07
N SER A 24 8.71 20.69 1.04
CA SER A 24 7.32 20.19 1.08
C SER A 24 6.34 21.36 1.15
N PRO A 25 5.18 21.27 0.49
CA PRO A 25 4.11 22.22 0.74
C PRO A 25 3.68 22.14 2.20
N GLU A 26 3.32 23.28 2.78
CA GLU A 26 2.75 23.34 4.12
C GLU A 26 1.33 22.73 4.09
N VAL A 27 1.14 21.66 4.83
CA VAL A 27 -0.16 21.00 4.98
C VAL A 27 -0.85 21.61 6.20
N ALA A 28 -1.87 22.44 5.94
CA ALA A 28 -2.64 23.12 6.99
C ALA A 28 -3.69 22.20 7.60
N LEU A 29 -4.15 21.19 6.84
CA LEU A 29 -5.10 20.20 7.32
C LEU A 29 -4.39 19.21 8.23
N ASP A 30 -4.48 19.46 9.53
CA ASP A 30 -3.93 18.59 10.55
C ASP A 30 -4.86 17.39 10.85
N SER A 31 -4.39 16.48 11.70
CA SER A 31 -5.19 15.33 12.12
C SER A 31 -6.50 15.72 12.83
N ALA A 32 -6.57 16.88 13.49
CA ALA A 32 -7.77 17.29 14.21
C ALA A 32 -8.85 17.74 13.23
N GLY A 33 -8.48 18.54 12.22
CA GLY A 33 -9.36 18.94 11.12
C GLY A 33 -9.94 17.75 10.36
N ILE A 34 -9.08 16.81 9.92
CA ILE A 34 -9.53 15.59 9.25
C ILE A 34 -10.50 14.79 10.13
N ARG A 35 -10.17 14.63 11.41
CA ARG A 35 -11.01 13.87 12.35
C ARG A 35 -12.37 14.52 12.55
N ALA A 36 -12.42 15.86 12.65
CA ALA A 36 -13.67 16.61 12.79
C ALA A 36 -14.54 16.43 11.54
N THR A 37 -14.00 16.66 10.34
CA THR A 37 -14.75 16.50 9.08
C THR A 37 -15.29 15.07 8.91
N LEU A 38 -14.48 14.05 9.21
CA LEU A 38 -14.95 12.66 9.16
C LEU A 38 -16.01 12.38 10.23
N ALA A 39 -15.88 12.90 11.44
CA ALA A 39 -16.88 12.69 12.49
C ALA A 39 -18.23 13.30 12.11
N ASP A 40 -18.22 14.54 11.61
CA ASP A 40 -19.42 15.25 11.16
C ASP A 40 -20.07 14.52 9.98
N GLY A 41 -19.28 14.12 8.98
CA GLY A 41 -19.77 13.36 7.82
C GLY A 41 -20.32 11.98 8.19
N ILE A 42 -19.66 11.25 9.09
CA ILE A 42 -20.15 9.95 9.60
C ILE A 42 -21.46 10.15 10.36
N TYR A 43 -21.57 11.18 11.19
CA TYR A 43 -22.80 11.49 11.91
C TYR A 43 -23.93 11.87 10.96
N ALA A 44 -23.66 12.62 9.89
CA ALA A 44 -24.66 12.93 8.87
C ALA A 44 -25.20 11.67 8.16
N LEU A 45 -24.37 10.64 7.99
CA LEU A 45 -24.75 9.38 7.33
C LEU A 45 -25.42 8.37 8.26
N LEU A 46 -24.96 8.26 9.52
CA LEU A 46 -25.43 7.24 10.47
C LEU A 46 -26.41 7.79 11.52
N GLY A 47 -26.44 9.11 11.73
CA GLY A 47 -27.15 9.75 12.83
C GLY A 47 -26.67 9.26 14.20
N GLU A 48 -27.62 9.12 15.14
CA GLU A 48 -27.37 8.55 16.46
C GLU A 48 -27.24 7.02 16.45
N ALA A 49 -27.53 6.37 15.31
CA ALA A 49 -27.53 4.92 15.23
C ALA A 49 -26.10 4.38 15.28
N GLN A 50 -25.81 3.53 16.28
CA GLN A 50 -24.57 2.76 16.32
C GLN A 50 -24.80 1.36 15.75
N PRO A 51 -24.20 1.03 14.60
CA PRO A 51 -24.34 -0.30 14.03
C PRO A 51 -23.69 -1.33 14.96
N THR A 52 -24.39 -2.44 15.22
CA THR A 52 -23.87 -3.55 16.04
C THR A 52 -22.61 -4.16 15.43
N THR A 53 -22.53 -4.18 14.10
CA THR A 53 -21.32 -4.52 13.35
C THR A 53 -20.80 -3.28 12.63
N PRO A 54 -19.60 -2.78 12.98
CA PRO A 54 -19.08 -1.56 12.41
C PRO A 54 -18.83 -1.70 10.91
N TYR A 55 -19.01 -0.61 10.17
CA TYR A 55 -18.59 -0.52 8.78
C TYR A 55 -17.07 -0.49 8.72
N VAL A 56 -16.47 -1.35 7.90
CA VAL A 56 -15.02 -1.42 7.75
C VAL A 56 -14.62 -0.95 6.37
N ILE A 57 -13.90 0.17 6.33
CA ILE A 57 -13.34 0.73 5.10
C ILE A 57 -11.85 0.38 5.05
N ARG A 58 -11.42 -0.12 3.91
CA ARG A 58 -10.05 -0.58 3.60
C ARG A 58 -9.64 -0.06 2.23
N PRO A 59 -8.34 -0.05 1.88
CA PRO A 59 -7.89 0.32 0.52
C PRO A 59 -8.61 -0.47 -0.58
N SER A 60 -8.91 -1.76 -0.34
CA SER A 60 -9.65 -2.60 -1.29
C SER A 60 -11.11 -2.17 -1.52
N SER A 61 -11.68 -1.33 -0.65
CA SER A 61 -13.08 -0.85 -0.78
C SER A 61 -13.23 0.19 -1.90
N PHE A 62 -12.12 0.77 -2.36
CA PHE A 62 -12.10 1.74 -3.46
C PHE A 62 -11.92 1.08 -4.84
N ARG A 63 -11.65 -0.24 -4.87
CA ARG A 63 -11.61 -1.00 -6.12
C ARG A 63 -13.04 -1.09 -6.64
N ARG A 64 -13.35 -0.40 -7.76
CA ARG A 64 -14.56 -0.69 -8.55
C ARG A 64 -14.55 -2.17 -8.93
N ASP A 65 -15.72 -2.75 -9.21
CA ASP A 65 -15.97 -4.13 -9.68
C ASP A 65 -15.01 -4.60 -10.80
N VAL A 66 -13.74 -4.80 -10.47
CA VAL A 66 -12.80 -5.55 -11.29
C VAL A 66 -13.21 -6.99 -11.03
N VAL A 67 -13.98 -7.51 -11.98
CA VAL A 67 -14.28 -8.91 -12.27
C VAL A 67 -13.51 -9.85 -11.33
N THR A 68 -14.27 -10.76 -10.73
CA THR A 68 -13.93 -11.96 -9.92
C THR A 68 -12.62 -12.71 -10.22
N SER A 69 -11.85 -12.34 -11.26
CA SER A 69 -10.55 -12.88 -11.65
C SER A 69 -9.39 -12.56 -10.69
N SER A 70 -9.49 -11.53 -9.83
CA SER A 70 -8.38 -11.12 -8.94
C SER A 70 -8.32 -11.86 -7.60
N TYR A 71 -9.28 -12.73 -7.30
CA TYR A 71 -9.37 -13.47 -6.03
C TYR A 71 -9.16 -14.98 -6.17
N THR A 72 -8.52 -15.44 -7.25
CA THR A 72 -8.09 -16.84 -7.32
C THR A 72 -7.02 -17.11 -6.25
N PRO A 73 -6.95 -18.33 -5.67
CA PRO A 73 -5.84 -18.71 -4.80
C PRO A 73 -4.49 -18.41 -5.44
N PHE A 74 -4.36 -18.62 -6.75
CA PHE A 74 -3.16 -18.34 -7.53
C PHE A 74 -2.76 -16.86 -7.50
N GLY A 75 -3.70 -15.94 -7.75
CA GLY A 75 -3.44 -14.50 -7.68
C GLY A 75 -3.06 -14.04 -6.26
N ARG A 76 -3.68 -14.63 -5.23
CA ARG A 76 -3.35 -14.38 -3.83
C ARG A 76 -1.94 -14.88 -3.47
N MET A 77 -1.58 -16.09 -3.90
CA MET A 77 -0.23 -16.64 -3.71
C MET A 77 0.82 -15.76 -4.38
N ARG A 78 0.60 -15.35 -5.63
CA ARG A 78 1.48 -14.41 -6.32
C ARG A 78 1.65 -13.12 -5.53
N GLY A 79 0.55 -12.48 -5.13
CA GLY A 79 0.59 -11.26 -4.32
C GLY A 79 1.41 -11.44 -3.04
N ALA A 80 1.15 -12.51 -2.28
CA ALA A 80 1.88 -12.81 -1.04
C ALA A 80 3.39 -12.99 -1.28
N LEU A 81 3.78 -13.72 -2.33
CA LEU A 81 5.18 -13.93 -2.69
C LEU A 81 5.87 -12.63 -3.13
N ILE A 82 5.20 -11.77 -3.89
CA ILE A 82 5.73 -10.44 -4.26
C ILE A 82 5.89 -9.54 -3.03
N THR A 83 4.97 -9.58 -2.08
CA THR A 83 5.14 -8.88 -0.80
C THR A 83 6.38 -9.37 -0.05
N GLN A 84 6.66 -10.67 -0.04
CA GLN A 84 7.89 -11.18 0.61
C GLN A 84 9.15 -10.73 -0.12
N LEU A 85 9.17 -10.76 -1.45
CA LEU A 85 10.31 -10.24 -2.22
C LEU A 85 10.55 -8.76 -1.91
N MET A 86 9.49 -7.95 -1.85
CA MET A 86 9.61 -6.55 -1.44
C MET A 86 10.25 -6.43 -0.06
N ARG A 87 9.82 -7.25 0.92
CA ARG A 87 10.39 -7.23 2.27
C ARG A 87 11.88 -7.55 2.27
N LEU A 88 12.28 -8.60 1.56
CA LEU A 88 13.68 -9.00 1.44
C LEU A 88 14.52 -7.90 0.80
N ILE A 89 14.03 -7.29 -0.30
CA ILE A 89 14.71 -6.17 -0.96
C ILE A 89 14.81 -4.95 -0.04
N ALA A 90 13.73 -4.62 0.68
CA ALA A 90 13.66 -3.45 1.55
C ALA A 90 14.67 -3.51 2.72
N ILE A 91 15.02 -4.71 3.19
CA ILE A 91 16.04 -4.90 4.22
C ILE A 91 17.44 -5.17 3.65
N GLY A 92 17.59 -5.21 2.32
CA GLY A 92 18.85 -5.52 1.65
C GLY A 92 19.29 -6.98 1.80
N PHE A 93 18.35 -7.91 1.99
CA PHE A 93 18.66 -9.34 2.06
C PHE A 93 19.10 -9.85 0.68
N PRO A 94 20.20 -10.62 0.59
CA PRO A 94 20.65 -11.19 -0.67
C PRO A 94 19.64 -12.24 -1.17
N ILE A 95 19.13 -12.05 -2.39
CA ILE A 95 18.20 -12.98 -3.05
C ILE A 95 19.00 -13.77 -4.09
N ASN A 96 19.05 -15.08 -3.94
CA ASN A 96 19.72 -16.00 -4.86
C ASN A 96 18.73 -16.56 -5.90
N ASP A 97 17.52 -16.88 -5.47
CA ASP A 97 16.43 -17.37 -6.32
C ASP A 97 15.11 -16.72 -5.92
N LEU A 98 14.54 -15.91 -6.82
CA LEU A 98 13.37 -15.09 -6.55
C LEU A 98 12.17 -15.91 -6.04
N PHE A 99 11.92 -17.08 -6.61
CA PHE A 99 10.76 -17.87 -6.20
C PHE A 99 11.01 -18.61 -4.89
N THR A 100 12.15 -19.30 -4.79
CA THR A 100 12.51 -20.13 -3.63
C THR A 100 12.68 -19.28 -2.38
N ASP A 101 13.38 -18.15 -2.47
CA ASP A 101 13.59 -17.26 -1.32
C ASP A 101 12.28 -16.60 -0.88
N ALA A 102 11.40 -16.24 -1.82
CA ALA A 102 10.07 -15.71 -1.51
C ALA A 102 9.19 -16.74 -0.81
N VAL A 103 9.19 -17.99 -1.26
CA VAL A 103 8.43 -19.10 -0.64
C VAL A 103 8.96 -19.38 0.77
N ALA A 104 10.27 -19.41 0.95
CA ALA A 104 10.90 -19.61 2.25
C ALA A 104 10.51 -18.50 3.23
N ALA A 105 10.62 -17.23 2.80
CA ALA A 105 10.21 -16.07 3.60
C ALA A 105 8.70 -16.08 3.90
N TRP A 106 7.86 -16.45 2.92
CA TRP A 106 6.41 -16.49 3.10
C TRP A 106 6.02 -17.51 4.17
N ARG A 107 6.53 -18.74 4.06
CA ARG A 107 6.29 -19.82 5.04
C ARG A 107 6.78 -19.46 6.44
N ALA A 108 7.94 -18.80 6.54
CA ALA A 108 8.45 -18.32 7.83
C ALA A 108 7.56 -17.21 8.44
N SER A 109 6.93 -16.39 7.60
CA SER A 109 6.13 -15.24 8.06
C SER A 109 4.68 -15.56 8.41
N GLU A 110 4.02 -16.49 7.70
CA GLU A 110 2.60 -16.79 7.88
C GLU A 110 2.31 -18.06 8.70
N GLY A 111 3.28 -18.94 8.91
CA GLY A 111 3.03 -20.23 9.54
C GLY A 111 2.05 -21.08 8.73
N ALA A 112 1.15 -21.81 9.41
CA ALA A 112 0.09 -22.59 8.77
C ALA A 112 -1.10 -21.69 8.40
N SER A 113 -1.12 -21.21 7.15
CA SER A 113 -2.28 -20.52 6.56
C SER A 113 -2.93 -21.39 5.48
N GLU A 114 -4.24 -21.26 5.28
CA GLU A 114 -5.00 -21.96 4.22
C GLU A 114 -4.32 -21.80 2.85
N LEU A 115 -3.76 -20.63 2.58
CA LEU A 115 -3.08 -20.35 1.32
C LEU A 115 -1.75 -21.11 1.19
N VAL A 116 -1.03 -21.33 2.29
CA VAL A 116 0.18 -22.18 2.34
C VAL A 116 -0.19 -23.66 2.15
N GLU A 117 -1.33 -24.10 2.66
CA GLU A 117 -1.85 -25.46 2.42
C GLU A 117 -2.23 -25.67 0.95
N VAL A 118 -2.94 -24.72 0.35
CA VAL A 118 -3.24 -24.73 -1.09
C VAL A 118 -1.95 -24.75 -1.91
N PHE A 119 -0.95 -23.95 -1.54
CA PHE A 119 0.36 -23.96 -2.18
C PHE A 119 1.08 -25.31 -2.08
N ALA A 120 0.91 -26.03 -0.97
CA ALA A 120 1.49 -27.35 -0.78
C ALA A 120 0.82 -28.42 -1.66
N GLY A 121 -0.44 -28.20 -2.06
CA GLY A 121 -1.19 -29.08 -2.94
C GLY A 121 -1.05 -28.81 -4.44
N LEU A 122 -0.30 -27.77 -4.85
CA LEU A 122 -0.07 -27.48 -6.27
C LEU A 122 0.72 -28.62 -6.93
N ASP A 123 0.33 -28.98 -8.14
CA ASP A 123 1.13 -29.87 -8.99
C ASP A 123 2.38 -29.16 -9.55
N ASP A 124 3.23 -29.92 -10.25
CA ASP A 124 4.50 -29.40 -10.78
C ASP A 124 4.27 -28.32 -11.85
N ASP A 125 3.22 -28.43 -12.66
CA ASP A 125 2.91 -27.47 -13.74
C ASP A 125 2.37 -26.15 -13.16
N GLU A 126 1.46 -26.23 -12.19
CA GLU A 126 0.93 -25.07 -11.46
C GLU A 126 2.04 -24.36 -10.69
N ARG A 127 2.93 -25.12 -10.05
CA ARG A 127 4.10 -24.58 -9.35
C ARG A 127 5.06 -23.89 -10.31
N ALA A 128 5.37 -24.51 -11.46
CA ALA A 128 6.25 -23.93 -12.48
C ALA A 128 5.65 -22.65 -13.07
N ARG A 129 4.33 -22.62 -13.29
CA ARG A 129 3.63 -21.41 -13.73
C ARG A 129 3.71 -20.29 -12.70
N LEU A 130 3.46 -20.59 -11.42
CA LEU A 130 3.53 -19.60 -10.34
C LEU A 130 4.95 -19.06 -10.19
N ALA A 131 5.96 -19.94 -10.26
CA ALA A 131 7.37 -19.56 -10.24
C ALA A 131 7.70 -18.61 -11.39
N THR A 132 7.25 -18.92 -12.60
CA THR A 132 7.46 -18.07 -13.79
C THR A 132 6.87 -16.66 -13.59
N GLU A 133 5.63 -16.57 -13.10
CA GLU A 133 4.98 -15.28 -12.83
C GLU A 133 5.68 -14.49 -11.72
N VAL A 134 6.05 -15.16 -10.62
CA VAL A 134 6.73 -14.52 -9.48
C VAL A 134 8.11 -14.02 -9.88
N VAL A 135 8.87 -14.79 -10.66
CA VAL A 135 10.17 -14.37 -11.20
C VAL A 135 10.02 -13.15 -12.08
N ALA A 136 9.04 -13.14 -12.99
CA ALA A 136 8.81 -11.99 -13.88
C ALA A 136 8.52 -10.69 -13.10
N HIS A 137 7.60 -10.75 -12.13
CA HIS A 137 7.30 -9.61 -11.26
C HIS A 137 8.48 -9.24 -10.33
N GLY A 138 9.20 -10.24 -9.84
CA GLY A 138 10.37 -10.07 -8.96
C GLY A 138 11.50 -9.31 -9.66
N VAL A 139 11.76 -9.59 -10.93
CA VAL A 139 12.73 -8.85 -11.75
C VAL A 139 12.33 -7.38 -11.87
N VAL A 140 11.06 -7.10 -12.19
CA VAL A 140 10.56 -5.71 -12.26
C VAL A 140 10.69 -5.03 -10.90
N LEU A 141 10.35 -5.71 -9.82
CA LEU A 141 10.46 -5.19 -8.46
C LEU A 141 11.92 -4.83 -8.12
N GLN A 142 12.88 -5.71 -8.40
CA GLN A 142 14.31 -5.44 -8.17
C GLN A 142 14.80 -4.23 -8.98
N GLN A 143 14.38 -4.12 -10.24
CA GLN A 143 14.78 -3.02 -11.12
C GLN A 143 14.16 -1.68 -10.73
N ARG A 144 12.94 -1.67 -10.17
CA ARG A 144 12.15 -0.45 -9.98
C ARG A 144 12.05 0.00 -8.53
N LEU A 145 12.16 -0.88 -7.54
CA LEU A 145 12.08 -0.49 -6.13
C LEU A 145 13.36 0.24 -5.72
N GLY A 146 14.52 -0.40 -5.90
CA GLY A 146 15.78 0.00 -5.27
C GLY A 146 15.86 -0.39 -3.79
N THR A 147 17.05 -0.34 -3.20
CA THR A 147 17.25 -0.67 -1.78
C THR A 147 17.26 0.61 -0.93
N PRO A 148 16.32 0.80 0.02
CA PRO A 148 16.35 1.95 0.90
C PRO A 148 17.56 1.87 1.84
N PRO A 149 18.23 2.99 2.14
CA PRO A 149 19.22 3.03 3.22
C PRO A 149 18.59 2.60 4.55
N SER A 150 19.29 1.82 5.36
CA SER A 150 18.81 1.38 6.68
C SER A 150 18.47 2.55 7.61
N SER A 151 19.19 3.66 7.48
CA SER A 151 18.93 4.91 8.21
C SER A 151 17.59 5.56 7.87
N TRP A 152 16.93 5.11 6.80
CA TRP A 152 15.58 5.54 6.45
C TRP A 152 14.49 4.71 7.15
N LEU A 153 14.85 3.76 8.01
CA LEU A 153 13.92 3.01 8.87
C LEU A 153 12.77 2.35 8.07
N PRO A 154 13.07 1.50 7.07
CA PRO A 154 12.03 0.80 6.32
C PRO A 154 11.23 -0.12 7.24
N ARG A 155 9.91 -0.02 7.16
CA ARG A 155 8.94 -0.84 7.90
C ARG A 155 7.99 -1.47 6.90
N THR A 156 7.78 -2.77 6.98
CA THR A 156 6.98 -3.51 6.01
C THR A 156 5.69 -4.01 6.62
N ALA A 157 4.66 -4.17 5.79
CA ALA A 157 3.33 -4.65 6.19
C ALA A 157 2.76 -3.92 7.41
N VAL A 158 2.83 -2.59 7.37
CA VAL A 158 2.38 -1.72 8.45
C VAL A 158 0.86 -1.71 8.45
N ARG A 159 0.26 -2.16 9.55
CA ARG A 159 -1.19 -2.20 9.73
C ARG A 159 -1.63 -1.07 10.66
N SER A 160 -2.76 -0.46 10.34
CA SER A 160 -3.38 0.58 11.16
C SER A 160 -4.89 0.34 11.25
N ALA A 161 -5.49 0.73 12.37
CA ALA A 161 -6.94 0.68 12.55
C ALA A 161 -7.41 1.91 13.34
N ILE A 162 -8.18 2.78 12.71
CA ILE A 162 -8.73 3.99 13.32
C ILE A 162 -10.24 3.83 13.47
N ARG A 163 -10.74 3.97 14.70
CA ARG A 163 -12.17 3.98 15.00
C ARG A 163 -12.69 5.41 14.97
N LEU A 164 -13.84 5.61 14.32
CA LEU A 164 -14.53 6.89 14.16
C LEU A 164 -16.03 6.72 14.43
N GLY A 165 -16.75 7.83 14.62
CA GLY A 165 -18.20 7.84 14.82
C GLY A 165 -18.67 6.94 15.98
N GLY A 166 -18.08 7.11 17.17
CA GLY A 166 -18.39 6.26 18.33
C GLY A 166 -17.97 4.79 18.19
N GLY A 167 -17.21 4.44 17.15
CA GLY A 167 -16.80 3.06 16.86
C GLY A 167 -17.66 2.38 15.79
N GLY A 168 -18.69 3.05 15.27
CA GLY A 168 -19.52 2.53 14.18
C GLY A 168 -18.80 2.39 12.84
N VAL A 169 -17.66 3.06 12.67
CA VAL A 169 -16.81 2.98 11.48
C VAL A 169 -15.37 2.68 11.88
N ILE A 170 -14.73 1.76 11.14
CA ILE A 170 -13.33 1.40 11.28
C ILE A 170 -12.63 1.61 9.95
N LEU A 171 -11.66 2.53 9.91
CA LEU A 171 -10.71 2.62 8.82
C LEU A 171 -9.57 1.65 9.11
N ARG A 172 -9.46 0.58 8.31
CA ARG A 172 -8.43 -0.44 8.47
C ARG A 172 -7.48 -0.41 7.28
N ASP A 173 -6.22 -0.16 7.60
CA ASP A 173 -5.20 0.05 6.61
C ASP A 173 -4.08 -1.01 6.67
N HIS A 174 -3.44 -1.25 5.53
CA HIS A 174 -2.31 -2.13 5.37
C HIS A 174 -1.42 -1.60 4.24
N ILE A 175 -0.27 -1.05 4.63
CA ILE A 175 0.70 -0.46 3.72
C ILE A 175 1.86 -1.44 3.57
N ASP A 176 2.25 -1.72 2.33
CA ASP A 176 3.31 -2.69 2.04
C ASP A 176 4.66 -2.23 2.59
N LEU A 177 5.04 -0.97 2.34
CA LEU A 177 6.30 -0.40 2.77
C LEU A 177 6.13 1.05 3.23
N VAL A 178 6.60 1.32 4.45
CA VAL A 178 6.69 2.66 5.01
C VAL A 178 8.16 2.99 5.22
N ILE A 179 8.61 4.10 4.65
CA ILE A 179 9.99 4.58 4.76
C ILE A 179 9.98 5.91 5.48
N GLY A 180 10.90 6.09 6.43
CA GLY A 180 11.11 7.33 7.16
C GLY A 180 10.45 7.33 8.53
N SER A 181 10.68 8.45 9.23
CA SER A 181 10.15 8.72 10.57
C SER A 181 9.34 10.00 10.55
N ALA A 182 8.34 10.06 11.44
CA ALA A 182 7.57 11.26 11.73
C ALA A 182 8.25 12.16 12.79
N ASN A 183 9.46 11.80 13.24
CA ASN A 183 10.19 12.54 14.27
C ASN A 183 10.94 13.73 13.65
N GLY A 184 10.35 14.93 13.67
CA GLY A 184 10.98 16.16 13.17
C GLY A 184 9.97 17.27 12.81
N VAL A 185 10.46 18.37 12.24
CA VAL A 185 9.60 19.41 11.64
C VAL A 185 9.06 18.88 10.31
N GLY A 186 7.80 18.46 10.31
CA GLY A 186 7.15 17.78 9.17
C GLY A 186 7.44 16.27 9.13
N SER A 187 6.53 15.52 8.50
CA SER A 187 6.72 14.07 8.34
C SER A 187 7.73 13.78 7.22
N GLY A 188 8.77 13.01 7.52
CA GLY A 188 9.69 12.45 6.52
C GLY A 188 9.24 11.10 5.96
N VAL A 189 7.98 10.74 6.20
CA VAL A 189 7.40 9.41 5.92
C VAL A 189 6.91 9.32 4.47
N ALA A 190 7.26 8.24 3.78
CA ALA A 190 6.69 7.84 2.50
C ALA A 190 5.95 6.51 2.67
N LEU A 191 4.72 6.45 2.14
CA LEU A 191 3.89 5.24 2.14
C LEU A 191 3.89 4.66 0.73
N ILE A 192 4.16 3.36 0.62
CA ILE A 192 4.40 2.69 -0.66
C ILE A 192 3.60 1.40 -0.70
N ASP A 193 2.83 1.26 -1.78
CA ASP A 193 2.09 0.05 -2.10
C ASP A 193 2.66 -0.63 -3.34
N ILE A 194 2.69 -1.97 -3.33
CA ILE A 194 3.11 -2.79 -4.46
C ILE A 194 1.89 -3.50 -5.02
N THR A 195 1.74 -3.46 -6.34
CA THR A 195 0.67 -4.20 -7.02
C THR A 195 1.21 -5.07 -8.14
N THR A 196 0.58 -6.23 -8.35
CA THR A 196 0.82 -7.11 -9.50
C THR A 196 -0.17 -6.84 -10.65
N SER A 197 -0.87 -5.69 -10.63
CA SER A 197 -1.83 -5.27 -11.67
C SER A 197 -1.37 -3.97 -12.34
N THR A 198 -2.02 -3.61 -13.45
CA THR A 198 -1.93 -2.25 -14.01
C THR A 198 -2.39 -1.21 -12.99
N LEU A 199 -1.87 0.00 -13.10
CA LEU A 199 -2.31 1.14 -12.27
C LEU A 199 -3.58 1.75 -12.86
N ASP A 200 -4.52 2.08 -11.99
CA ASP A 200 -5.80 2.70 -12.33
C ASP A 200 -6.25 3.69 -11.24
N GLU A 201 -7.40 4.34 -11.48
CA GLU A 201 -7.99 5.32 -10.57
C GLU A 201 -8.24 4.73 -9.16
N SER A 202 -8.56 3.44 -9.05
CA SER A 202 -8.81 2.82 -7.74
C SER A 202 -7.56 2.76 -6.88
N MET A 203 -6.39 2.58 -7.52
CA MET A 203 -5.11 2.62 -6.83
C MET A 203 -4.79 4.04 -6.32
N GLU A 204 -5.15 5.07 -7.09
CA GLU A 204 -4.97 6.46 -6.65
C GLU A 204 -5.83 6.80 -5.42
N ARG A 205 -7.08 6.31 -5.40
CA ARG A 205 -8.00 6.41 -4.24
C ARG A 205 -7.43 5.70 -3.01
N ALA A 206 -6.88 4.50 -3.19
CA ALA A 206 -6.20 3.77 -2.12
C ALA A 206 -5.01 4.57 -1.55
N LEU A 207 -4.18 5.20 -2.40
CA LEU A 207 -3.09 6.06 -1.94
C LEU A 207 -3.56 7.26 -1.13
N ARG A 208 -4.68 7.89 -1.52
CA ARG A 208 -5.32 8.94 -0.71
C ARG A 208 -5.79 8.43 0.65
N PHE A 209 -6.41 7.26 0.68
CA PHE A 209 -6.82 6.62 1.92
C PHE A 209 -5.64 6.37 2.86
N HIS A 210 -4.53 5.86 2.36
CA HIS A 210 -3.30 5.67 3.14
C HIS A 210 -2.81 6.98 3.77
N ALA A 211 -2.81 8.06 2.98
CA ALA A 211 -2.41 9.38 3.48
C ALA A 211 -3.32 9.84 4.62
N VAL A 212 -4.64 9.76 4.46
CA VAL A 212 -5.61 10.16 5.50
C VAL A 212 -5.45 9.32 6.77
N VAL A 213 -5.32 8.00 6.66
CA VAL A 213 -5.18 7.12 7.82
C VAL A 213 -3.87 7.37 8.56
N GLU A 214 -2.75 7.57 7.86
CA GLU A 214 -1.47 7.87 8.51
C GLU A 214 -1.49 9.26 9.17
N THR A 215 -2.13 10.26 8.54
CA THR A 215 -2.33 11.58 9.18
C THR A 215 -3.11 11.44 10.48
N LEU A 216 -4.23 10.71 10.47
CA LEU A 216 -5.06 10.46 11.66
C LEU A 216 -4.33 9.69 12.76
N LYS A 217 -3.40 8.81 12.39
CA LYS A 217 -2.64 7.96 13.31
C LYS A 217 -1.47 8.70 13.95
N SER A 218 -0.70 9.43 13.14
CA SER A 218 0.56 10.03 13.57
C SER A 218 0.42 11.50 13.98
N GLY A 219 -0.69 12.15 13.63
CA GLY A 219 -0.88 13.58 13.81
C GLY A 219 -0.31 14.43 12.67
N LEU A 220 0.53 13.85 11.80
CA LEU A 220 1.23 14.54 10.73
C LEU A 220 0.96 13.89 9.39
N ALA A 221 0.71 14.70 8.36
CA ALA A 221 0.55 14.18 7.02
C ALA A 221 1.86 13.53 6.53
N PRO A 222 1.82 12.31 5.95
CA PRO A 222 3.01 11.74 5.32
C PRO A 222 3.48 12.66 4.19
N ARG A 223 4.74 12.56 3.79
CA ARG A 223 5.31 13.42 2.75
C ARG A 223 4.84 13.02 1.35
N PHE A 224 4.84 11.72 1.10
CA PHE A 224 4.49 11.14 -0.18
C PHE A 224 3.72 9.84 0.00
N VAL A 225 2.88 9.55 -0.98
CA VAL A 225 2.29 8.24 -1.22
C VAL A 225 2.68 7.77 -2.60
N ALA A 226 2.97 6.48 -2.76
CA ALA A 226 3.41 5.91 -4.02
C ALA A 226 2.87 4.51 -4.24
N THR A 227 2.70 4.13 -5.50
CA THR A 227 2.43 2.75 -5.88
C THR A 227 3.36 2.31 -7.01
N LEU A 228 3.88 1.09 -6.91
CA LEU A 228 4.68 0.44 -7.94
C LEU A 228 3.93 -0.76 -8.49
N SER A 229 3.63 -0.74 -9.78
CA SER A 229 3.15 -1.92 -10.50
C SER A 229 4.32 -2.78 -10.95
N THR A 230 4.37 -4.03 -10.47
CA THR A 230 5.30 -5.04 -10.98
C THR A 230 4.81 -5.68 -12.28
N ALA A 231 3.56 -5.42 -12.70
CA ALA A 231 3.03 -5.89 -13.98
C ALA A 231 3.50 -5.02 -15.15
N THR A 232 3.56 -3.70 -14.93
CA THR A 232 3.90 -2.73 -15.98
C THR A 232 5.23 -2.02 -15.74
N GLY A 233 5.79 -2.12 -14.52
CA GLY A 233 6.93 -1.31 -14.08
C GLY A 233 6.60 0.16 -13.83
N GLN A 234 5.33 0.57 -13.94
CA GLN A 234 4.90 1.94 -13.68
C GLN A 234 5.00 2.28 -12.21
N LEU A 235 5.46 3.52 -11.94
CA LEU A 235 5.53 4.11 -10.62
C LEU A 235 4.68 5.37 -10.62
N TRP A 236 3.68 5.42 -9.75
CA TRP A 236 2.99 6.67 -9.42
C TRP A 236 3.45 7.14 -8.05
N ARG A 237 3.71 8.44 -7.94
CA ARG A 237 4.11 9.09 -6.69
C ARG A 237 3.41 10.44 -6.61
N PHE A 238 2.77 10.68 -5.47
CA PHE A 238 2.07 11.92 -5.19
C PHE A 238 2.68 12.58 -3.96
N ASN A 239 2.84 13.90 -4.03
CA ASN A 239 3.07 14.72 -2.84
C ASN A 239 1.75 14.79 -2.08
N VAL A 240 1.83 14.64 -0.77
CA VAL A 240 0.65 14.81 0.07
C VAL A 240 0.52 16.28 0.39
N ASP A 241 -0.57 16.86 -0.09
CA ASP A 241 -0.99 18.22 0.17
C ASP A 241 -2.42 18.24 0.71
N ASN A 242 -2.94 19.44 0.97
CA ASN A 242 -4.30 19.60 1.48
C ASN A 242 -5.33 19.03 0.48
N GLU A 243 -5.17 19.23 -0.82
CA GLU A 243 -6.14 18.77 -1.82
C GLU A 243 -6.24 17.24 -1.83
N LEU A 244 -5.10 16.55 -1.79
CA LEU A 244 -5.03 15.10 -1.72
C LEU A 244 -5.76 14.56 -0.48
N LEU A 245 -5.55 15.18 0.69
CA LEU A 245 -6.19 14.78 1.94
C LEU A 245 -7.70 15.04 1.93
N HIS A 246 -8.16 16.19 1.45
CA HIS A 246 -9.59 16.49 1.34
C HIS A 246 -10.29 15.48 0.42
N ARG A 247 -9.73 15.20 -0.76
CA ARG A 247 -10.28 14.17 -1.66
C ARG A 247 -10.33 12.79 -1.01
N GLY A 248 -9.32 12.44 -0.21
CA GLY A 248 -9.32 11.18 0.53
C GLY A 248 -10.42 11.10 1.58
N VAL A 249 -10.71 12.20 2.27
CA VAL A 249 -11.84 12.31 3.21
C VAL A 249 -13.17 12.14 2.48
N ASP A 250 -13.35 12.84 1.36
CA ASP A 250 -14.56 12.75 0.54
C ASP A 250 -14.79 11.32 0.02
N GLU A 251 -13.72 10.65 -0.43
CA GLU A 251 -13.77 9.26 -0.90
C GLU A 251 -14.16 8.27 0.21
N ILE A 252 -13.66 8.49 1.44
CA ILE A 252 -14.04 7.69 2.61
C ILE A 252 -15.52 7.85 2.91
N LEU A 253 -16.03 9.08 2.93
CA LEU A 253 -17.45 9.36 3.22
C LEU A 253 -18.36 8.83 2.13
N SER A 254 -17.99 9.01 0.85
CA SER A 254 -18.74 8.45 -0.28
C SER A 254 -18.76 6.91 -0.25
N THR A 255 -17.65 6.28 0.14
CA THR A 255 -17.60 4.82 0.31
C THR A 255 -18.48 4.36 1.46
N LEU A 256 -18.49 5.10 2.58
CA LEU A 256 -19.37 4.80 3.71
C LEU A 256 -20.84 4.89 3.30
N ASP A 257 -21.24 5.96 2.62
CA ASP A 257 -22.60 6.17 2.14
C ASP A 257 -23.08 4.99 1.28
N ALA A 258 -22.26 4.54 0.33
CA ALA A 258 -22.54 3.36 -0.48
C ALA A 258 -22.68 2.07 0.37
N LEU A 259 -21.84 1.88 1.39
CA LEU A 259 -21.92 0.73 2.29
C LEU A 259 -23.17 0.75 3.19
N VAL A 260 -23.62 1.94 3.58
CA VAL A 260 -24.84 2.13 4.37
C VAL A 260 -26.07 1.88 3.50
N ALA A 261 -26.10 2.42 2.29
CA ALA A 261 -27.22 2.24 1.35
C ALA A 261 -27.35 0.80 0.82
N GLY A 262 -26.25 0.04 0.78
CA GLY A 262 -26.23 -1.36 0.34
C GLY A 262 -26.62 -2.39 1.41
N ARG A 263 -26.97 -1.95 2.63
CA ARG A 263 -27.46 -2.83 3.71
C ARG A 263 -28.97 -2.85 3.84
#